data_AF-A0A0C9SMW4-F1
#
_entry.id   AF-A0A0C9SMW4-F1
#
_cell.length_a   1.000
_cell.length_b   1.000
_cell.length_c   1.000
_cell.angle_alpha   90.00
_cell.angle_beta   90.00
_cell.angle_gamma   90.00
#
_symmetry.space_group_name_H-M   'P 1'
#
loop_
_entity.id
_entity.type
_entity.pdbx_description
1 polymer ?
#
loop_
_entity_poly.entity_id
_entity_poly.type
_entity_poly.pdbx_seq_one_letter_code
_entity_poly.pdbx_strand_id
1 'polypeptide(L)' 'YTPARHRALIAMCCAVSRRPFNIVKDAQYVQEVELLRPGTVIPSPTTVLRDVTKIYKEGAKQVKEYFKVL' A
#
# COMPACT_ATOMS: atom_id res chain seq x y z
N TYR A 1 14.37 5.74 -3.74
CA TYR A 1 12.91 5.72 -3.90
C TYR A 1 12.54 4.95 -5.14
N THR A 2 11.53 4.09 -5.08
CA THR A 2 10.85 3.56 -6.27
C THR A 2 9.34 3.69 -6.07
N PRO A 3 8.55 3.97 -7.13
CA PRO A 3 7.09 4.03 -7.01
C PRO A 3 6.50 2.73 -6.44
N ALA A 4 7.02 1.57 -6.84
CA ALA A 4 6.56 0.27 -6.34
C ALA A 4 6.79 0.13 -4.82
N ARG A 5 7.97 0.49 -4.31
CA ARG A 5 8.27 0.42 -2.87
C ARG A 5 7.42 1.42 -2.07
N HIS A 6 7.20 2.62 -2.60
CA HIS A 6 6.34 3.62 -1.97
C HIS A 6 4.89 3.11 -1.86
N ARG A 7 4.34 2.55 -2.95
CA ARG A 7 3.00 1.94 -2.93
C ARG A 7 2.88 0.77 -1.96
N ALA A 8 3.91 -0.08 -1.87
CA ALA A 8 3.93 -1.19 -0.92
C ALA A 8 3.87 -0.69 0.54
N LEU A 9 4.61 0.37 0.87
CA LEU A 9 4.55 0.98 2.21
C LEU A 9 3.16 1.55 2.52
N ILE A 10 2.54 2.26 1.57
CA ILE A 10 1.16 2.78 1.74
C ILE A 10 0.18 1.64 1.99
N ALA A 11 0.25 0.58 1.18
CA ALA A 11 -0.62 -0.59 1.32
C ALA A 11 -0.49 -1.24 2.70
N MET A 12 0.74 -1.40 3.20
CA MET A 12 1.00 -1.90 4.54
C MET A 12 0.49 -0.96 5.63
N CYS A 13 0.68 0.36 5.50
CA CYS A 13 0.13 1.34 6.44
C CYS A 13 -1.41 1.27 6.50
N CYS A 14 -2.09 1.08 5.36
CA CYS A 14 -3.54 0.91 5.33
C CYS A 14 -3.97 -0.37 6.05
N ALA A 15 -3.27 -1.49 5.80
CA ALA A 15 -3.58 -2.78 6.40
C ALA A 15 -3.33 -2.81 7.92
N VAL A 16 -2.17 -2.35 8.37
CA VAL A 16 -1.74 -2.38 9.79
C VAL A 16 -2.57 -1.42 10.63
N SER A 17 -2.75 -0.19 10.16
CA SER A 17 -3.39 0.87 10.94
C SER A 17 -4.88 1.02 10.65
N ARG A 18 -5.48 0.09 9.88
CA ARG A 18 -6.88 0.12 9.42
C ARG A 18 -7.28 1.47 8.80
N ARG A 19 -6.36 2.09 8.07
CA ARG A 19 -6.59 3.40 7.44
C ARG A 19 -7.31 3.23 6.11
N PRO A 20 -8.26 4.12 5.77
CA PRO A 20 -8.90 4.10 4.47
C PRO A 20 -7.89 4.43 3.37
N PHE A 21 -8.09 3.87 2.17
CA PHE A 21 -7.21 4.11 1.02
C PHE A 21 -7.15 5.58 0.58
N ASN A 22 -8.15 6.38 0.97
CA ASN A 22 -8.19 7.82 0.76
C ASN A 22 -7.11 8.60 1.54
N ILE A 23 -6.33 7.95 2.42
CA ILE A 23 -5.18 8.60 3.06
C ILE A 23 -4.21 9.24 2.06
N VAL A 24 -4.10 8.68 0.85
CA VAL A 24 -3.24 9.26 -0.21
C VAL A 24 -3.75 10.60 -0.75
N LYS A 25 -4.97 11.02 -0.36
CA LYS A 25 -5.54 12.33 -0.65
C LYS A 25 -5.57 13.25 0.57
N ASP A 26 -5.12 12.76 1.73
CA ASP A 26 -5.04 13.59 2.93
C ASP A 26 -4.01 14.71 2.73
N ALA A 27 -4.39 15.94 3.06
CA ALA A 27 -3.56 17.11 2.79
C ALA A 27 -2.23 17.05 3.58
N GLN A 28 -2.25 16.55 4.81
CA GLN A 28 -1.06 16.44 5.64
C GLN A 28 -0.13 15.35 5.12
N TYR A 29 -0.69 14.22 4.67
CA TYR A 29 0.09 13.18 4.00
C TYR A 29 0.76 13.69 2.73
N VAL A 30 0.04 14.44 1.89
CA VAL A 30 0.60 15.03 0.66
C VAL A 30 1.73 16.02 1.01
N GLN A 31 1.53 16.87 2.01
CA GLN A 31 2.56 17.81 2.49
C GLN A 31 3.79 17.09 3.04
N GLU A 32 3.61 16.02 3.81
CA GLU A 32 4.72 15.21 4.35
C GLU A 32 5.54 14.58 3.22
N VAL A 33 4.87 13.99 2.22
CA VAL A 33 5.55 13.39 1.06
C VAL A 33 6.32 14.44 0.25
N GLU A 34 5.73 15.61 0.02
CA GLU A 34 6.39 16.71 -0.69
C GLU A 34 7.58 17.26 0.10
N LEU A 35 7.45 17.42 1.43
CA LEU A 35 8.53 17.89 2.31
C LEU A 35 9.73 16.93 2.31
N LEU A 36 9.47 15.62 2.42
CA LEU A 36 10.52 14.61 2.50
C LEU A 36 11.14 14.32 1.13
N ARG A 37 10.34 14.40 0.06
CA ARG A 37 10.81 14.13 -1.30
C ARG A 37 9.95 14.85 -2.35
N PRO A 38 10.31 16.10 -2.70
CA PRO A 38 9.55 16.91 -3.64
C PRO A 38 9.28 16.24 -4.99
N GLY A 39 8.10 16.48 -5.56
CA GLY A 39 7.69 15.93 -6.86
C GLY A 39 7.39 14.43 -6.86
N THR A 40 7.23 13.82 -5.68
CA THR A 40 6.86 12.41 -5.57
C THR A 40 5.42 12.19 -6.03
N VAL A 41 5.23 11.34 -7.05
CA VAL A 41 3.90 10.99 -7.54
C VAL A 41 3.20 10.06 -6.56
N ILE A 42 2.18 10.58 -5.89
CA ILE A 42 1.32 9.84 -4.97
C ILE A 42 0.30 9.02 -5.77
N PRO A 43 0.09 7.72 -5.45
CA PRO A 43 -0.86 6.88 -6.16
C PRO A 43 -2.32 7.28 -5.89
N SER A 44 -3.22 6.90 -6.79
CA SER A 44 -4.66 7.05 -6.53
C SER A 44 -5.16 6.07 -5.45
N PRO A 45 -6.25 6.38 -4.72
CA PRO A 45 -6.86 5.43 -3.78
C PRO A 45 -7.20 4.08 -4.41
N THR A 46 -7.67 4.10 -5.67
CA THR A 46 -7.95 2.88 -6.45
C THR A 46 -6.70 2.05 -6.69
N THR A 47 -5.55 2.69 -6.91
CA THR A 47 -4.27 1.99 -7.03
C THR A 47 -3.90 1.30 -5.72
N VAL A 48 -4.07 1.97 -4.58
CA VAL A 48 -3.81 1.39 -3.26
C VAL A 48 -4.73 0.19 -2.99
N LEU A 49 -6.03 0.31 -3.29
CA LEU A 49 -6.98 -0.81 -3.19
C LEU A 49 -6.52 -2.03 -4.01
N ARG A 50 -6.10 -1.79 -5.26
CA ARG A 50 -5.60 -2.87 -6.14
C ARG A 50 -4.34 -3.52 -5.58
N ASP A 51 -3.41 -2.72 -5.06
CA ASP A 51 -2.17 -3.22 -4.44
C ASP A 51 -2.46 -4.06 -3.20
N VAL A 52 -3.30 -3.57 -2.28
CA VAL A 52 -3.72 -4.32 -1.07
C VAL A 52 -4.42 -5.63 -1.45
N THR A 53 -5.33 -5.57 -2.42
CA THR A 53 -6.04 -6.78 -2.92
C THR A 53 -5.06 -7.79 -3.51
N LYS A 54 -4.05 -7.33 -4.26
CA LYS A 54 -3.02 -8.20 -4.83
C LYS A 54 -2.16 -8.84 -3.73
N ILE A 55 -1.71 -8.04 -2.76
CA ILE A 55 -0.94 -8.54 -1.60
C ILE A 55 -1.72 -9.61 -0.85
N TYR A 56 -3.00 -9.36 -0.55
CA TYR A 56 -3.87 -10.33 0.11
C TYR A 56 -4.02 -11.63 -0.70
N LYS A 57 -4.30 -11.54 -2.00
CA LYS A 57 -4.48 -12.72 -2.87
C LYS A 57 -3.21 -13.57 -2.94
N GLU A 58 -2.05 -12.96 -3.13
CA GLU A 58 -0.79 -13.70 -3.20
C GLU A 58 -0.40 -14.28 -1.83
N GLY A 59 -0.60 -13.54 -0.74
CA GLY A 59 -0.41 -14.06 0.61
C GLY A 59 -1.31 -15.25 0.91
N ALA A 60 -2.60 -15.18 0.56
CA ALA A 60 -3.54 -16.27 0.75
C ALA A 60 -3.14 -17.54 -0.02
N LYS A 61 -2.59 -17.41 -1.23
CA LYS A 61 -2.03 -18.56 -1.98
C LYS A 61 -0.87 -19.21 -1.23
N GLN A 62 0.06 -18.41 -0.71
CA GLN A 62 1.21 -18.92 0.03
C GLN A 62 0.79 -19.65 1.31
N VAL A 63 -0.15 -19.06 2.06
CA VAL A 63 -0.74 -19.70 3.25
C VAL A 63 -1.43 -21.01 2.89
N LYS A 64 -2.24 -21.02 1.82
CA LYS A 64 -2.89 -22.25 1.35
C LYS A 64 -1.87 -23.33 1.00
N GLU A 65 -0.78 -22.97 0.33
CA GLU A 65 0.26 -23.93 -0.06
C GLU A 65 0.99 -24.49 1.16
N TYR A 66 1.31 -23.64 2.14
CA TYR A 66 1.90 -24.07 3.41
C TYR A 66 1.08 -25.16 4.10
N PHE A 67 -0.24 -25.02 4.12
CA PHE A 67 -1.15 -26.00 4.74
C PHE A 67 -1.38 -27.28 3.91
N LYS A 68 -0.93 -27.36 2.65
CA LYS A 68 -1.01 -28.61 1.87
C LYS A 68 0.15 -29.57 2.12
N VAL A 69 1.26 -29.05 2.65
CA VAL A 69 2.50 -29.79 2.90
C VAL A 69 2.55 -30.33 4.35
N LEU A 70 1.60 -29.92 5.18
CA LEU A 70 1.29 -30.49 6.51
C LEU A 70 0.35 -31.68 6.36
#